data_AF-A0A2X2WHN8-F1
#
_entry.id   AF-A0A2X2WHN8-F1
#
_cell.length_a   1.000
_cell.length_b   1.000
_cell.length_c   1.000
_cell.angle_alpha   90.00
_cell.angle_beta   90.00
_cell.angle_gamma   90.00
#
_symmetry.space_group_name_H-M   'P 1'
#
loop_
_entity.id
_entity.type
_entity.pdbx_description
1 polymer ?
#
loop_
_entity_poly.entity_id
_entity_poly.type
_entity_poly.pdbx_seq_one_letter_code
_entity_poly.pdbx_strand_id
1 'polypeptide(L)' 'MEIIQANGASLAGVLISLDRQERGRGEISAIQEVERDYGCQVISIITLKDLIAYLEEKPEMAEHLAAVRAYREAYGV' A
#
# COMPACT_ATOMS: atom_id res chain seq x y z
N MET A 1 2.33 17.45 -5.57
CA MET A 1 3.74 17.84 -5.34
C MET A 1 3.99 19.32 -5.65
N GLU A 2 3.35 19.87 -6.69
CA GLU A 2 3.51 21.24 -7.16
C GLU A 2 3.46 22.32 -6.07
N ILE A 3 2.51 22.24 -5.12
CA ILE A 3 2.38 23.23 -4.04
C ILE A 3 3.60 23.22 -3.10
N ILE A 4 4.12 22.04 -2.75
CA ILE A 4 5.30 21.92 -1.86
C ILE A 4 6.53 22.53 -2.55
N GLN A 5 6.74 22.18 -3.83
CA GLN A 5 7.85 22.71 -4.63
C GLN A 5 7.73 24.21 -4.88
N ALA A 6 6.52 24.71 -5.14
CA ALA A 6 6.26 26.14 -5.36
C ALA A 6 6.58 27.00 -4.11
N ASN A 7 6.57 26.40 -2.92
CA ASN A 7 6.95 27.06 -1.67
C ASN A 7 8.42 26.79 -1.26
N GLY A 8 9.23 26.19 -2.14
CA GLY A 8 10.65 25.92 -1.90
C GLY A 8 10.92 24.89 -0.79
N ALA A 9 9.93 24.08 -0.44
CA ALA A 9 10.06 23.04 0.58
C ALA A 9 10.49 21.69 -0.03
N SER A 10 11.02 20.80 0.82
CA SER A 10 11.31 19.41 0.47
C SER A 10 10.22 18.48 0.98
N LEU A 11 9.92 17.42 0.21
CA LEU A 11 9.03 16.36 0.64
C LEU A 11 9.81 15.36 1.50
N ALA A 12 9.52 15.32 2.79
CA ALA A 12 10.15 14.38 3.70
C ALA A 12 9.62 12.93 3.52
N GLY A 13 8.34 12.80 3.15
CA GLY A 13 7.68 11.51 2.96
C GLY A 13 6.16 11.66 2.93
N VAL A 14 5.46 10.55 2.72
CA VAL A 14 4.00 10.47 2.70
C VAL A 14 3.56 9.44 3.74
N LEU A 15 2.60 9.79 4.60
CA LEU A 15 1.95 8.85 5.50
C LEU A 15 0.54 8.55 5.00
N ILE A 16 0.19 7.27 4.90
CA ILE A 16 -1.14 6.80 4.51
C ILE A 16 -1.69 5.79 5.52
N SER A 17 -2.98 5.53 5.48
CA SER A 17 -3.61 4.57 6.39
C SER A 17 -3.28 3.11 6.02
N LEU A 18 -3.46 2.73 4.76
CA LEU A 18 -3.34 1.34 4.30
C LEU A 18 -2.50 1.27 3.01
N ASP A 19 -1.42 0.49 3.05
CA ASP A 19 -0.76 -0.02 1.85
C ASP A 19 -1.43 -1.32 1.40
N ARG A 20 -2.08 -1.29 0.25
CA ARG A 20 -2.79 -2.45 -0.32
C ARG A 20 -1.84 -3.48 -0.95
N GLN A 21 -0.56 -3.15 -1.16
CA GLN A 21 0.45 -4.04 -1.73
C GLN A 21 -0.02 -4.73 -3.02
N GLU A 22 -0.69 -3.97 -3.89
CA GLU A 22 -1.24 -4.44 -5.17
C GLU A 22 -0.63 -3.65 -6.34
N ARG A 23 -0.51 -4.31 -7.49
CA ARG A 23 -0.08 -3.69 -8.74
C ARG A 23 -1.03 -2.55 -9.11
N GLY A 24 -0.45 -1.44 -9.57
CA GLY A 24 -1.19 -0.34 -10.19
C GLY A 24 -1.61 -0.71 -11.61
N ARG A 25 -1.42 0.22 -12.55
CA ARG A 25 -1.66 -0.06 -13.98
C ARG A 25 -0.54 -0.85 -14.64
N GLY A 26 0.63 -0.90 -14.02
CA GLY A 26 1.81 -1.64 -14.48
C GLY A 26 2.23 -2.73 -13.49
N GLU A 27 3.52 -3.04 -13.47
CA GLU A 27 4.07 -4.10 -12.62
C GLU A 27 4.41 -3.66 -11.19
N ILE A 28 4.38 -2.35 -10.91
CA ILE A 28 4.66 -1.80 -9.58
C ILE A 28 3.37 -1.25 -8.94
N SER A 29 3.36 -1.15 -7.61
CA SER A 29 2.24 -0.54 -6.89
C SER A 29 2.18 0.97 -7.08
N ALA A 30 1.00 1.55 -6.85
CA ALA A 30 0.84 3.00 -6.84
C ALA A 30 1.77 3.68 -5.81
N ILE A 31 2.11 2.99 -4.72
CA ILE A 31 3.07 3.50 -3.73
C ILE A 31 4.48 3.53 -4.30
N GLN A 32 4.91 2.43 -4.94
CA GLN A 32 6.22 2.38 -5.59
C GLN A 32 6.35 3.41 -6.72
N GLU A 33 5.25 3.72 -7.43
CA GLU A 33 5.19 4.83 -8.40
C GLU A 33 5.43 6.18 -7.71
N VAL A 34 4.78 6.46 -6.58
CA VAL A 34 4.96 7.70 -5.80
C VAL A 34 6.40 7.82 -5.28
N GLU A 35 6.97 6.75 -4.73
CA GLU A 35 8.35 6.75 -4.24
C GLU A 35 9.35 7.04 -5.36
N ARG A 36 9.17 6.39 -6.51
CA ARG A 36 10.02 6.59 -7.70
C ARG A 36 9.89 8.00 -8.26
N ASP A 37 8.67 8.49 -8.44
CA ASP A 37 8.42 9.74 -9.17
C ASP A 37 8.73 10.99 -8.33
N TYR A 38 8.65 10.87 -7.00
CA TYR A 38 8.85 11.99 -6.08
C TYR A 38 10.04 11.84 -5.14
N GLY A 39 10.78 10.73 -5.20
CA GLY A 39 12.01 10.52 -4.42
C GLY A 39 11.79 10.59 -2.92
N CYS A 40 10.63 10.14 -2.46
CA CYS A 40 10.21 10.22 -1.05
C CYS A 40 9.85 8.82 -0.54
N GLN A 41 9.87 8.64 0.78
CA GLN A 41 9.40 7.41 1.40
C GLN A 41 7.89 7.49 1.63
N VAL A 42 7.17 6.41 1.32
CA VAL A 42 5.78 6.24 1.75
C VAL A 42 5.73 5.30 2.95
N ILE A 43 5.00 5.70 3.98
CA ILE A 43 4.81 4.94 5.21
C ILE A 43 3.33 4.69 5.39
N SER A 44 2.95 3.48 5.78
CA SER A 44 1.56 3.11 6.05
C SER A 44 1.35 2.71 7.50
N ILE A 45 0.17 3.01 8.06
CA ILE A 45 -0.21 2.52 9.40
C ILE A 45 -0.32 1.00 9.40
N ILE A 46 -0.93 0.42 8.35
CA ILE A 46 -1.03 -1.03 8.13
C ILE A 46 -0.83 -1.38 6.65
N THR A 47 -0.52 -2.65 6.40
CA THR A 47 -0.37 -3.24 5.07
C THR A 47 -1.42 -4.34 4.83
N LEU A 48 -1.56 -4.79 3.57
CA LEU A 48 -2.34 -5.98 3.24
C LEU A 48 -1.84 -7.23 3.99
N LYS A 49 -0.53 -7.36 4.20
CA LYS A 49 0.04 -8.42 5.03
C LYS A 49 -0.49 -8.38 6.47
N ASP A 50 -0.56 -7.21 7.08
CA ASP A 50 -1.09 -7.05 8.44
C ASP A 50 -2.58 -7.39 8.50
N LEU A 51 -3.34 -7.00 7.48
CA LEU A 51 -4.74 -7.38 7.35
C LEU A 51 -4.93 -8.90 7.23
N ILE A 52 -4.08 -9.58 6.45
CA ILE A 52 -4.12 -11.05 6.34
C ILE A 52 -3.81 -11.70 7.69
N ALA A 53 -2.77 -11.22 8.40
CA ALA A 53 -2.44 -11.73 9.74
C ALA A 53 -3.61 -11.54 10.72
N TYR A 54 -4.28 -10.40 10.69
CA TYR A 54 -5.46 -10.15 11.51
C TYR A 54 -6.62 -11.11 11.21
N LEU A 55 -6.85 -11.42 9.93
CA LEU A 55 -7.90 -12.35 9.52
C LEU A 55 -7.59 -13.81 9.89
N GLU A 56 -6.30 -14.19 9.95
CA GLU A 56 -5.87 -15.53 10.38
C GLU A 56 -6.22 -15.84 11.84
N GLU A 57 -6.32 -14.82 12.69
CA GLU A 57 -6.70 -14.96 14.11
C GLU A 57 -8.21 -15.13 14.32
N LYS A 58 -9.02 -15.03 13.26
CA LYS A 58 -10.49 -14.95 13.32
C LYS A 58 -11.14 -16.09 12.53
N PRO A 59 -11.46 -17.24 13.17
CA PRO A 59 -12.14 -18.35 12.51
C PRO A 59 -13.44 -17.95 11.81
N GLU A 60 -14.17 -16.98 12.37
CA GLU A 60 -15.39 -16.43 11.79
C GLU A 60 -15.17 -15.67 10.47
N MET A 61 -13.92 -15.30 10.16
CA MET A 61 -13.54 -14.54 8.96
C MET A 61 -12.85 -15.41 7.90
N ALA A 62 -12.85 -16.75 8.04
CA ALA A 62 -12.11 -17.65 7.16
C ALA A 62 -12.47 -17.49 5.65
N GLU A 63 -13.73 -17.21 5.33
CA GLU A 63 -14.16 -16.95 3.96
C GLU A 63 -13.52 -15.67 3.39
N HIS A 64 -13.49 -14.60 4.19
CA HIS A 64 -12.83 -13.35 3.80
C HIS A 64 -11.33 -13.51 3.67
N LEU A 65 -10.69 -14.28 4.57
CA LEU A 65 -9.26 -14.60 4.47
C LEU A 65 -8.95 -15.31 3.15
N ALA A 66 -9.76 -16.28 2.75
CA ALA A 66 -9.58 -16.99 1.49
C ALA A 66 -9.71 -16.04 0.27
N ALA A 67 -10.73 -15.18 0.27
CA ALA A 67 -10.93 -14.19 -0.79
C ALA A 67 -9.76 -13.19 -0.90
N VAL A 68 -9.27 -12.68 0.25
CA VAL A 68 -8.16 -11.73 0.30
C VAL A 68 -6.84 -12.38 -0.16
N ARG A 69 -6.59 -13.65 0.20
CA ARG A 69 -5.42 -14.38 -0.28
C ARG A 69 -5.45 -14.60 -1.79
N ALA A 70 -6.60 -14.99 -2.34
CA ALA A 70 -6.76 -15.15 -3.79
C ALA A 70 -6.56 -13.81 -4.53
N TYR A 71 -7.05 -12.70 -3.95
CA TYR A 71 -6.79 -11.37 -4.49
C TYR A 71 -5.30 -11.03 -4.49
N ARG A 72 -4.59 -11.29 -3.37
CA ARG A 72 -3.14 -11.07 -3.28
C ARG A 72 -2.38 -11.91 -4.30
N GLU A 73 -2.79 -13.15 -4.54
CA GLU A 73 -2.16 -14.01 -5.55
C GLU A 73 -2.32 -13.44 -6.97
N ALA A 74 -3.49 -12.88 -7.28
CA ALA A 74 -3.75 -12.30 -8.60
C ALA A 74 -3.07 -10.94 -8.81
N TYR A 75 -3.01 -10.09 -7.77
CA TYR A 75 -2.66 -8.66 -7.94
C TYR A 75 -1.50 -8.18 -7.06
N GLY A 76 -1.00 -8.98 -6.13
CA GLY A 76 0.03 -8.56 -5.18
C GLY A 76 1.38 -8.21 -5.82
N VAL A 77 2.13 -7.32 -5.16
CA VAL A 77 3.54 -7.01 -5.45
C VAL A 77 4.45 -7.28 -4.25
#